data_AF-A0A2M8PW78-F1
#
_entry.id   AF-A0A2M8PW78-F1
#
_cell.length_a   1.000
_cell.length_b   1.000
_cell.length_c   1.000
_cell.angle_alpha   90.00
_cell.angle_beta   90.00
_cell.angle_gamma   90.00
#
_symmetry.space_group_name_H-M   'P 1'
#
loop_
_entity.id
_entity.type
_entity.pdbx_description
1 polymer ?
#
loop_
_entity_poly.entity_id
_entity_poly.type
_entity_poly.pdbx_seq_one_letter_code
_entity_poly.pdbx_strand_id
1 'polypeptide(L)'
;FYHRLTGGRYAEFYLNKPFELPNGSLDWQALLRRRWIVNGKAYAQTLGALIERAKRALEPDQPAWSIVGHGDAHNGNVFFTAGGLRYFDPAFGGRHHPLLDLAKPLFHNVLATWMYHPREVAAHLQISYHDDGETLHVQHNYTPSAVRQMFRISKTERVLQPIWQELTRRGESPETLTAMLQSALLCCPLLTLNLADRNRFPPQIGLLGLALCV
;
A
#
# COMPACT_ATOMS: atom_id res chain seq x y z
N PHE A 1 -3.33 10.84 -0.98
CA PHE A 1 -4.10 9.58 -1.12
C PHE A 1 -5.60 9.83 -1.24
N TYR A 2 -6.21 10.58 -0.31
CA TYR A 2 -7.65 10.84 -0.24
C TYR A 2 -8.34 11.11 -1.59
N HIS A 3 -7.96 12.15 -2.34
CA HIS A 3 -8.60 12.48 -3.62
C HIS A 3 -8.59 11.35 -4.66
N ARG A 4 -7.60 10.45 -4.63
CA ARG A 4 -7.57 9.28 -5.53
C ARG A 4 -8.51 8.17 -5.07
N LEU A 5 -8.73 8.07 -3.75
CA LEU A 5 -9.60 7.08 -3.12
C LEU A 5 -11.07 7.49 -3.21
N THR A 6 -11.37 8.77 -2.98
CA THR A 6 -12.75 9.32 -3.01
C THR A 6 -13.13 9.91 -4.36
N GLY A 7 -12.15 10.19 -5.23
CA GLY A 7 -12.38 10.70 -6.58
C GLY A 7 -12.37 9.61 -7.66
N GLY A 8 -12.08 10.02 -8.90
CA GLY A 8 -12.27 9.18 -10.09
C GLY A 8 -11.37 7.94 -10.18
N ARG A 9 -10.16 7.96 -9.62
CA ARG A 9 -9.17 6.88 -9.87
C ARG A 9 -9.60 5.52 -9.31
N TYR A 10 -10.06 5.47 -8.07
CA TYR A 10 -10.56 4.22 -7.49
C TYR A 10 -11.76 3.68 -8.29
N ALA A 11 -12.68 4.57 -8.66
CA ALA A 11 -13.84 4.23 -9.48
C ALA A 11 -13.44 3.68 -10.85
N GLU A 12 -12.53 4.37 -11.53
CA GLU A 12 -11.98 3.99 -12.83
C GLU A 12 -11.29 2.63 -12.78
N PHE A 13 -10.55 2.32 -11.72
CA PHE A 13 -9.80 1.06 -11.63
C PHE A 13 -10.73 -0.13 -11.40
N TYR A 14 -11.74 0.01 -10.52
CA TYR A 14 -12.39 -1.17 -9.93
C TYR A 14 -13.92 -1.20 -9.97
N LEU A 15 -14.60 -0.05 -9.95
CA LEU A 15 -16.05 -0.07 -9.81
C LEU A 15 -16.72 -0.64 -11.06
N ASN A 16 -17.71 -1.52 -10.82
CA ASN A 16 -18.50 -2.20 -11.86
C ASN A 16 -17.65 -3.00 -12.85
N LYS A 17 -16.49 -3.50 -12.42
CA LYS A 17 -15.59 -4.33 -13.22
C LYS A 17 -15.31 -5.66 -12.50
N PRO A 18 -15.19 -6.77 -13.24
CA PRO A 18 -14.63 -7.98 -12.67
C PRO A 18 -13.15 -7.78 -12.39
N PHE A 19 -12.63 -8.52 -11.42
CA PHE A 19 -11.22 -8.64 -11.13
C PHE A 19 -10.74 -10.04 -11.47
N GLU A 20 -9.84 -10.14 -12.44
CA GLU A 20 -9.26 -11.40 -12.89
C GLU A 20 -8.23 -11.93 -11.90
N LEU A 21 -8.46 -13.16 -11.44
CA LEU A 21 -7.61 -13.95 -10.56
C LEU A 21 -6.92 -15.08 -11.37
N PRO A 22 -5.88 -15.75 -10.83
CA PRO A 22 -5.16 -16.79 -11.57
C PRO A 22 -6.02 -17.89 -12.21
N ASN A 23 -7.10 -18.31 -11.55
CA ASN A 23 -7.93 -19.45 -11.96
C ASN A 23 -9.42 -19.09 -12.05
N GLY A 24 -9.75 -17.81 -12.24
CA GLY A 24 -11.14 -17.34 -12.33
C GLY A 24 -11.25 -15.83 -12.20
N SER A 25 -12.46 -15.33 -12.04
CA SER A 25 -12.71 -13.90 -11.81
C SER A 25 -13.75 -13.72 -10.72
N LEU A 26 -13.69 -12.57 -10.05
CA LEU A 26 -14.69 -12.17 -9.06
C LEU A 26 -15.14 -10.74 -9.35
N ASP A 27 -16.43 -10.49 -9.14
CA ASP A 27 -16.93 -9.12 -9.10
C ASP A 27 -16.21 -8.34 -7.99
N TRP A 28 -15.83 -7.09 -8.28
CA TRP A 28 -15.18 -6.25 -7.29
C TRP A 28 -15.97 -6.16 -5.98
N GLN A 29 -17.29 -6.06 -6.07
CA GLN A 29 -18.17 -6.02 -4.88
C GLN A 29 -18.12 -7.31 -4.06
N ALA A 30 -17.94 -8.46 -4.68
CA ALA A 30 -17.75 -9.72 -3.96
C ALA A 30 -16.40 -9.71 -3.23
N LEU A 31 -15.32 -9.30 -3.91
CA LEU A 31 -13.98 -9.17 -3.31
C LEU A 31 -13.95 -8.24 -2.09
N LEU A 32 -14.67 -7.12 -2.14
CA LEU A 32 -14.74 -6.17 -1.03
C LEU A 32 -15.35 -6.78 0.25
N ARG A 33 -16.20 -7.81 0.12
CA ARG A 33 -16.87 -8.48 1.24
C ARG A 33 -16.14 -9.70 1.77
N ARG A 34 -15.15 -10.23 1.03
CA ARG A 34 -14.38 -11.40 1.49
C ARG A 34 -13.53 -11.06 2.70
N ARG A 35 -13.49 -11.97 3.67
CA ARG A 35 -12.42 -12.02 4.67
C ARG A 35 -11.14 -12.52 4.00
N TRP A 36 -9.99 -12.27 4.61
CA TRP A 36 -8.70 -12.65 4.02
C TRP A 36 -7.87 -13.44 5.00
N ILE A 37 -7.30 -14.55 4.52
CA ILE A 37 -6.22 -15.27 5.19
C ILE A 37 -5.04 -15.27 4.23
N VAL A 38 -3.97 -14.53 4.54
CA VAL A 38 -2.77 -14.46 3.70
C VAL A 38 -1.60 -15.12 4.43
N ASN A 39 -1.01 -16.14 3.82
CA ASN A 39 0.09 -16.92 4.41
C ASN A 39 -0.22 -17.43 5.82
N GLY A 40 -1.44 -17.93 6.03
CA GLY A 40 -1.93 -18.41 7.33
C GLY A 40 -2.34 -17.33 8.33
N LYS A 41 -2.12 -16.05 8.02
CA LYS A 41 -2.54 -14.93 8.88
C LYS A 41 -3.95 -14.47 8.51
N ALA A 42 -4.88 -14.59 9.45
CA ALA A 42 -6.22 -14.04 9.32
C ALA A 42 -6.25 -12.53 9.55
N TYR A 43 -6.96 -11.81 8.67
CA TYR A 43 -7.17 -10.37 8.78
C TYR A 43 -8.61 -10.10 9.22
N ALA A 44 -8.75 -9.34 10.31
CA ALA A 44 -10.05 -9.09 10.94
C ALA A 44 -11.00 -8.26 10.08
N GLN A 45 -10.47 -7.39 9.22
CA GLN A 45 -11.26 -6.49 8.38
C GLN A 45 -11.22 -6.94 6.91
N THR A 46 -12.37 -6.87 6.25
CA THR A 46 -12.48 -7.05 4.79
C THR A 46 -11.81 -5.88 4.05
N LEU A 47 -11.44 -6.07 2.78
CA LEU A 47 -10.91 -4.99 1.94
C LEU A 47 -11.87 -3.79 1.86
N GLY A 48 -13.19 -4.02 1.77
CA GLY A 48 -14.19 -2.95 1.77
C GLY A 48 -14.18 -2.12 3.05
N ALA A 49 -14.15 -2.77 4.20
CA ALA A 49 -14.04 -2.10 5.50
C ALA A 49 -12.74 -1.28 5.63
N LEU A 50 -11.62 -1.81 5.12
CA LEU A 50 -10.33 -1.11 5.14
C LEU A 50 -10.34 0.13 4.23
N ILE A 51 -10.99 0.07 3.07
CA ILE A 51 -11.19 1.21 2.17
C ILE A 51 -12.04 2.29 2.82
N GLU A 52 -13.15 1.92 3.47
CA GLU A 52 -14.00 2.90 4.18
C GLU A 52 -13.27 3.54 5.36
N ARG A 53 -12.47 2.76 6.09
CA ARG A 53 -11.58 3.30 7.13
C ARG A 53 -10.58 4.29 6.52
N ALA A 54 -10.00 3.96 5.36
CA ALA A 54 -9.03 4.84 4.70
C ALA A 54 -9.64 6.15 4.22
N LYS A 55 -10.90 6.16 3.75
CA LYS A 55 -11.61 7.39 3.40
C LYS A 55 -11.71 8.33 4.61
N ARG A 56 -12.05 7.80 5.79
CA ARG A 56 -12.13 8.59 7.03
C ARG A 56 -10.75 9.01 7.54
N ALA A 57 -9.82 8.07 7.70
CA ALA A 57 -8.52 8.32 8.32
C ALA A 57 -7.59 9.23 7.49
N LEU A 58 -7.85 9.37 6.19
CA LEU A 58 -7.02 10.18 5.28
C LEU A 58 -7.69 11.48 4.84
N GLU A 59 -8.86 11.81 5.39
CA GLU A 59 -9.54 13.08 5.12
C GLU A 59 -8.65 14.27 5.51
N PRO A 60 -8.37 15.22 4.61
CA PRO A 60 -7.33 16.23 4.79
C PRO A 60 -7.65 17.26 5.88
N ASP A 61 -8.93 17.54 6.14
CA ASP A 61 -9.36 18.61 7.06
C ASP A 61 -9.44 18.17 8.53
N GLN A 62 -8.70 17.12 8.88
CA GLN A 62 -8.61 16.63 10.26
C GLN A 62 -7.53 17.38 11.05
N PRO A 63 -7.79 17.73 12.32
CA PRO A 63 -6.77 18.30 13.19
C PRO A 63 -5.67 17.27 13.46
N ALA A 64 -4.46 17.55 12.97
CA ALA A 64 -3.31 16.65 13.07
C ALA A 64 -1.99 17.44 13.00
N TRP A 65 -0.90 16.86 13.55
CA TRP A 65 0.42 17.45 13.33
C TRP A 65 0.80 17.40 11.86
N SER A 66 1.49 18.41 11.37
CA SER A 66 1.91 18.49 9.98
C SER A 66 3.35 18.96 9.84
N ILE A 67 3.98 18.52 8.76
CA ILE A 67 5.31 18.93 8.31
C ILE A 67 5.20 19.44 6.88
N VAL A 68 6.22 20.17 6.42
CA VAL A 68 6.44 20.35 4.98
C VAL A 68 7.22 19.13 4.48
N GLY A 69 6.52 18.21 3.81
CA GLY A 69 7.10 16.94 3.34
C GLY A 69 7.23 16.89 1.81
N HIS A 70 7.89 15.85 1.32
CA HIS A 70 8.11 15.63 -0.12
C HIS A 70 6.87 15.09 -0.84
N GLY A 71 6.02 14.33 -0.15
CA GLY A 71 4.81 13.68 -0.66
C GLY A 71 5.03 12.54 -1.65
N ASP A 72 6.27 12.32 -2.07
CA ASP A 72 6.64 11.29 -3.07
C ASP A 72 8.05 10.69 -2.91
N ALA A 73 8.53 10.58 -1.66
CA ALA A 73 9.91 10.20 -1.36
C ALA A 73 10.24 8.69 -1.56
N HIS A 74 9.86 8.08 -2.68
CA HIS A 74 10.26 6.72 -3.04
C HIS A 74 11.55 6.67 -3.86
N ASN A 75 12.15 5.48 -4.03
CA ASN A 75 13.43 5.27 -4.72
C ASN A 75 13.45 5.75 -6.19
N GLY A 76 12.29 5.99 -6.81
CA GLY A 76 12.21 6.56 -8.16
C GLY A 76 12.55 8.05 -8.18
N ASN A 77 12.44 8.72 -7.02
CA ASN A 77 12.61 10.15 -6.84
C ASN A 77 13.87 10.45 -5.99
N VAL A 78 14.89 9.58 -6.09
CA VAL A 78 16.19 9.73 -5.43
C VAL A 78 17.32 9.54 -6.43
N PHE A 79 18.24 10.50 -6.50
CA PHE A 79 19.52 10.32 -7.17
C PHE A 79 20.61 9.92 -6.17
N PHE A 80 21.51 9.05 -6.62
CA PHE A 80 22.80 8.84 -5.98
C PHE A 80 23.85 9.68 -6.70
N THR A 81 24.42 10.64 -5.97
CA THR A 81 25.44 11.57 -6.48
C THR A 81 26.74 11.40 -5.71
N ALA A 82 27.83 12.02 -6.17
CA ALA A 82 29.09 12.05 -5.42
C ALA A 82 28.94 12.65 -4.00
N GLY A 83 27.95 13.53 -3.80
CA GLY A 83 27.62 14.11 -2.49
C GLY A 83 26.58 13.31 -1.70
N GLY A 84 26.26 12.08 -2.10
CA GLY A 84 25.27 11.22 -1.45
C GLY A 84 23.90 11.23 -2.12
N LEU A 85 22.89 10.81 -1.36
CA LEU A 85 21.51 10.67 -1.83
C LEU A 85 20.79 12.02 -1.84
N ARG A 86 20.10 12.33 -2.94
CA ARG A 86 19.30 13.56 -3.09
C ARG A 86 17.92 13.26 -3.62
N TYR A 87 16.88 13.73 -2.93
CA TYR A 87 15.51 13.66 -3.44
C TYR A 87 15.29 14.69 -4.56
N PHE A 88 14.40 14.36 -5.49
CA PHE A 88 13.91 15.26 -6.54
C PHE A 88 12.44 14.98 -6.84
N ASP A 89 11.79 15.83 -7.62
CA ASP A 89 10.37 15.68 -8.00
C ASP A 89 9.39 15.57 -6.81
N PRO A 90 9.22 16.64 -6.00
CA PRO A 90 8.19 16.69 -4.96
C PRO A 90 6.82 17.00 -5.57
N ALA A 91 6.36 16.20 -6.53
CA ALA A 91 5.08 16.39 -7.24
C ALA A 91 3.86 16.47 -6.30
N PHE A 92 3.96 15.87 -5.12
CA PHE A 92 2.95 15.94 -4.04
C PHE A 92 3.49 16.63 -2.78
N GLY A 93 4.55 17.43 -2.92
CA GLY A 93 5.15 18.15 -1.82
C GLY A 93 4.21 19.22 -1.27
N GLY A 94 4.30 19.46 0.04
CA GLY A 94 3.38 20.36 0.71
C GLY A 94 3.28 20.08 2.20
N ARG A 95 2.26 20.68 2.82
CA ARG A 95 1.98 20.47 4.24
C ARG A 95 1.06 19.28 4.43
N HIS A 96 1.53 18.25 5.13
CA HIS A 96 0.76 17.05 5.44
C HIS A 96 1.27 16.34 6.68
N HIS A 97 0.52 15.35 7.16
CA HIS A 97 0.91 14.56 8.31
C HIS A 97 2.19 13.75 8.03
N PRO A 98 3.18 13.72 8.94
CA PRO A 98 4.48 13.06 8.70
C PRO A 98 4.39 11.57 8.33
N LEU A 99 3.40 10.82 8.85
CA LEU A 99 3.22 9.42 8.46
C LEU A 99 2.77 9.24 6.99
N LEU A 100 2.11 10.24 6.40
CA LEU A 100 1.76 10.22 4.98
C LEU A 100 3.00 10.38 4.10
N ASP A 101 3.97 11.17 4.54
CA ASP A 101 5.25 11.33 3.84
C ASP A 101 6.06 10.02 3.85
N LEU A 102 5.86 9.21 4.89
CA LEU A 102 6.60 7.95 5.10
C LEU A 102 5.94 6.73 4.44
N ALA A 103 4.63 6.78 4.15
CA ALA A 103 3.88 5.65 3.61
C ALA A 103 4.45 5.14 2.26
N LYS A 104 4.78 6.04 1.34
CA LYS A 104 5.40 5.66 0.06
C LYS A 104 6.80 5.07 0.25
N PRO A 105 7.74 5.68 0.99
CA PRO A 105 9.02 5.03 1.30
C PRO A 105 8.86 3.64 1.91
N LEU A 106 7.94 3.46 2.86
CA LEU A 106 7.72 2.16 3.51
C LEU A 106 7.13 1.12 2.56
N PHE A 107 6.25 1.51 1.64
CA PHE A 107 5.67 0.55 0.70
C PHE A 107 6.53 0.38 -0.56
N HIS A 108 6.85 1.47 -1.25
CA HIS A 108 7.50 1.42 -2.56
C HIS A 108 8.94 0.95 -2.49
N ASN A 109 9.69 1.34 -1.45
CA ASN A 109 11.09 0.94 -1.33
C ASN A 109 11.24 -0.46 -0.74
N VAL A 110 10.20 -1.00 -0.09
CA VAL A 110 10.25 -2.31 0.57
C VAL A 110 9.47 -3.37 -0.20
N LEU A 111 8.20 -3.13 -0.50
CA LEU A 111 7.27 -4.15 -0.98
C LEU A 111 6.96 -4.07 -2.47
N ALA A 112 7.19 -2.95 -3.15
CA ALA A 112 6.64 -2.72 -4.48
C ALA A 112 7.45 -3.27 -5.68
N THR A 113 8.40 -4.20 -5.53
CA THR A 113 9.14 -4.74 -6.70
C THR A 113 8.18 -5.25 -7.77
N TRP A 114 7.13 -5.96 -7.36
CA TRP A 114 6.09 -6.51 -8.24
C TRP A 114 5.32 -5.44 -9.03
N MET A 115 5.26 -4.19 -8.54
CA MET A 115 4.60 -3.09 -9.25
C MET A 115 5.42 -2.58 -10.43
N TYR A 116 6.75 -2.65 -10.31
CA TYR A 116 7.70 -2.12 -11.29
C TYR A 116 8.18 -3.20 -12.26
N HIS A 117 8.35 -4.43 -11.77
CA HIS A 117 8.84 -5.58 -12.54
C HIS A 117 7.85 -6.76 -12.45
N PRO A 118 6.59 -6.59 -12.89
CA PRO A 118 5.54 -7.57 -12.64
C PRO A 118 5.81 -8.92 -13.30
N ARG A 119 6.38 -8.94 -14.51
CA ARG A 119 6.68 -10.18 -15.23
C ARG A 119 7.85 -10.93 -14.61
N GLU A 120 8.90 -10.23 -14.19
CA GLU A 120 10.06 -10.83 -13.51
C GLU A 120 9.64 -11.44 -12.17
N VAL A 121 8.83 -10.71 -11.38
CA VAL A 121 8.31 -11.27 -10.13
C VAL A 121 7.38 -12.46 -10.41
N ALA A 122 6.49 -12.35 -11.39
CA ALA A 122 5.57 -13.43 -11.75
C ALA A 122 6.29 -14.72 -12.16
N ALA A 123 7.46 -14.63 -12.79
CA ALA A 123 8.24 -15.80 -13.21
C ALA A 123 8.76 -16.66 -12.04
N HIS A 124 8.88 -16.07 -10.84
CA HIS A 124 9.39 -16.74 -9.64
C HIS A 124 8.35 -16.82 -8.51
N LEU A 125 7.21 -16.15 -8.68
CA LEU A 125 6.13 -16.12 -7.70
C LEU A 125 5.36 -17.43 -7.72
N GLN A 126 5.40 -18.13 -6.60
CA GLN A 126 4.43 -19.17 -6.30
C GLN A 126 3.32 -18.52 -5.51
N ILE A 127 2.12 -18.44 -6.10
CA ILE A 127 0.92 -17.94 -5.44
C ILE A 127 -0.28 -18.81 -5.83
N SER A 128 -1.08 -19.15 -4.84
CA SER A 128 -2.35 -19.85 -5.02
C SER A 128 -3.42 -19.19 -4.16
N TYR A 129 -4.68 -19.43 -4.51
CA TYR A 129 -5.80 -19.02 -3.69
C TYR A 129 -6.92 -20.06 -3.68
N HIS A 130 -7.74 -20.00 -2.64
CA HIS A 130 -9.00 -20.70 -2.51
C HIS A 130 -10.05 -19.71 -1.99
N ASP A 131 -11.20 -19.64 -2.64
CA ASP A 131 -12.37 -18.87 -2.19
C ASP A 131 -13.45 -19.87 -1.75
N ASP A 132 -13.83 -19.85 -0.48
CA ASP A 132 -14.93 -20.67 0.06
C ASP A 132 -16.29 -19.94 0.02
N GLY A 133 -16.32 -18.73 -0.55
CA GLY A 133 -17.51 -17.87 -0.64
C GLY A 133 -17.60 -16.83 0.48
N GLU A 134 -16.84 -16.99 1.56
CA GLU A 134 -16.77 -16.05 2.69
C GLU A 134 -15.35 -15.49 2.86
N THR A 135 -14.35 -16.35 2.76
CA THR A 135 -12.95 -16.08 2.99
C THR A 135 -12.11 -16.42 1.77
N LEU A 136 -11.26 -15.47 1.38
CA LEU A 136 -10.22 -15.69 0.38
C LEU A 136 -8.93 -16.10 1.10
N HIS A 137 -8.54 -17.36 0.91
CA HIS A 137 -7.28 -17.91 1.39
C HIS A 137 -6.23 -17.70 0.31
N VAL A 138 -5.15 -16.99 0.62
CA VAL A 138 -4.05 -16.71 -0.31
C VAL A 138 -2.74 -17.22 0.30
N GLN A 139 -2.01 -18.03 -0.45
CA GLN A 139 -0.67 -18.46 -0.06
C GLN A 139 0.31 -18.00 -1.13
N HIS A 140 1.42 -17.36 -0.73
CA HIS A 140 2.47 -16.94 -1.63
C HIS A 140 3.87 -17.00 -1.02
N ASN A 141 4.89 -17.07 -1.87
CA ASN A 141 6.30 -17.02 -1.46
C ASN A 141 6.95 -15.63 -1.63
N TYR A 142 6.18 -14.59 -1.99
CA TYR A 142 6.75 -13.26 -2.19
C TYR A 142 7.47 -12.75 -0.93
N THR A 143 8.76 -12.44 -1.09
CA THR A 143 9.60 -11.85 -0.05
C THR A 143 10.44 -10.72 -0.63
N PRO A 144 10.60 -9.58 0.09
CA PRO A 144 11.50 -8.52 -0.34
C PRO A 144 12.95 -9.00 -0.42
N SER A 145 13.71 -8.50 -1.41
CA SER A 145 15.14 -8.74 -1.51
C SER A 145 15.92 -8.20 -0.30
N ALA A 146 17.16 -8.65 -0.09
CA ALA A 146 18.01 -8.21 1.03
C ALA A 146 18.14 -6.68 1.12
N VAL A 147 18.32 -6.00 -0.02
CA VAL A 147 18.37 -4.53 -0.08
C VAL A 147 17.05 -3.88 0.35
N ARG A 148 15.91 -4.48 -0.02
CA ARG A 148 14.60 -3.98 0.39
C ARG A 148 14.30 -4.25 1.87
N GLN A 149 14.80 -5.35 2.41
CA GLN A 149 14.78 -5.61 3.85
C GLN A 149 15.66 -4.63 4.62
N MET A 150 16.83 -4.27 4.10
CA MET A 150 17.68 -3.21 4.65
C MET A 150 16.93 -1.86 4.68
N PHE A 151 16.21 -1.50 3.61
CA PHE A 151 15.35 -0.29 3.63
C PHE A 151 14.27 -0.39 4.69
N ARG A 152 13.60 -1.54 4.84
CA ARG A 152 12.58 -1.75 5.87
C ARG A 152 13.12 -1.48 7.26
N ILE A 153 14.26 -2.09 7.59
CA ILE A 153 14.91 -1.96 8.90
C ILE A 153 15.28 -0.48 9.14
N SER A 154 16.05 0.11 8.22
CA SER A 154 16.52 1.49 8.34
C SER A 154 15.38 2.51 8.46
N LYS A 155 14.32 2.40 7.63
CA LYS A 155 13.17 3.31 7.69
C LYS A 155 12.32 3.11 8.94
N THR A 156 12.23 1.88 9.45
CA THR A 156 11.48 1.60 10.68
C THR A 156 12.22 2.19 11.88
N GLU A 157 13.48 1.84 12.05
CA GLU A 157 14.28 2.19 13.24
C GLU A 157 14.65 3.68 13.27
N ARG A 158 15.03 4.26 12.13
CA ARG A 158 15.60 5.61 12.08
C ARG A 158 14.60 6.71 11.74
N VAL A 159 13.39 6.35 11.31
CA VAL A 159 12.38 7.32 10.86
C VAL A 159 11.01 7.05 11.50
N LEU A 160 10.41 5.88 11.25
CA LEU A 160 9.07 5.58 11.75
C LEU A 160 9.01 5.62 13.27
N GLN A 161 9.89 4.89 13.96
CA GLN A 161 9.90 4.81 15.43
C GLN A 161 10.10 6.19 16.09
N PRO A 162 11.12 7.00 15.70
CA PRO A 162 11.28 8.35 16.25
C PRO A 162 10.08 9.27 16.00
N ILE A 163 9.52 9.25 14.77
CA ILE A 163 8.33 10.07 14.44
C ILE A 163 7.13 9.62 15.27
N TRP A 164 6.92 8.31 15.40
CA TRP A 164 5.83 7.75 16.19
C TRP A 164 5.90 8.16 17.66
N GLN A 165 7.09 8.04 18.26
CA GLN A 165 7.35 8.46 19.64
C GLN A 165 7.06 9.95 19.81
N GLU A 166 7.52 10.79 18.88
CA GLU A 166 7.31 12.24 18.96
C GLU A 166 5.83 12.63 18.80
N LEU A 167 5.09 12.01 17.86
CA LEU A 167 3.66 12.26 17.69
C LEU A 167 2.86 11.83 18.93
N THR A 168 3.19 10.67 19.49
CA THR A 168 2.57 10.17 20.72
C THR A 168 2.85 11.11 21.89
N ARG A 169 4.10 11.57 22.04
CA ARG A 169 4.49 12.55 23.06
C ARG A 169 3.72 13.87 22.92
N ARG A 170 3.35 14.24 21.70
CA ARG A 170 2.53 15.42 21.40
C ARG A 170 1.01 15.19 21.49
N GLY A 171 0.59 14.02 21.97
CA GLY A 171 -0.81 13.73 22.28
C GLY A 171 -1.61 13.06 21.15
N GLU A 172 -0.99 12.67 20.03
CA GLU A 172 -1.69 11.81 19.06
C GLU A 172 -1.79 10.38 19.56
N SER A 173 -2.99 9.79 19.50
CA SER A 173 -3.22 8.44 19.99
C SER A 173 -2.55 7.39 19.08
N PRO A 174 -1.98 6.30 19.64
CA PRO A 174 -1.48 5.18 18.84
C PRO A 174 -2.52 4.59 17.88
N GLU A 175 -3.79 4.62 18.25
CA GLU A 175 -4.91 4.14 17.43
C GLU A 175 -5.09 5.00 16.17
N THR A 176 -5.08 6.33 16.33
CA THR A 176 -5.14 7.28 15.21
C THR A 176 -3.94 7.12 14.29
N LEU A 177 -2.73 7.05 14.85
CA LEU A 177 -1.50 6.87 14.09
C LEU A 177 -1.51 5.54 13.30
N THR A 178 -1.98 4.46 13.94
CA THR A 178 -2.11 3.14 13.30
C THR A 178 -3.11 3.19 12.16
N ALA A 179 -4.29 3.75 12.39
CA ALA A 179 -5.34 3.86 11.39
C ALA A 179 -4.86 4.66 10.17
N MET A 180 -4.16 5.77 10.39
CA MET A 180 -3.62 6.61 9.32
C MET A 180 -2.55 5.88 8.52
N LEU A 181 -1.53 5.31 9.18
CA LEU A 181 -0.43 4.65 8.48
C LEU A 181 -0.90 3.42 7.70
N GLN A 182 -1.73 2.56 8.31
CA GLN A 182 -2.27 1.39 7.61
C GLN A 182 -3.15 1.79 6.42
N SER A 183 -3.96 2.84 6.56
CA SER A 183 -4.79 3.34 5.47
C SER A 183 -3.96 3.89 4.31
N ALA A 184 -2.87 4.62 4.61
CA ALA A 184 -1.95 5.11 3.60
C ALA A 184 -1.20 3.96 2.91
N LEU A 185 -0.75 2.95 3.67
CA LEU A 185 -0.08 1.77 3.14
C LEU A 185 -0.99 0.94 2.23
N LEU A 186 -2.26 0.74 2.58
CA LEU A 186 -3.28 0.10 1.73
C LEU A 186 -3.44 0.85 0.40
N CYS A 187 -3.42 2.19 0.44
CA CYS A 187 -3.62 3.00 -0.75
C CYS A 187 -2.45 2.91 -1.75
N CYS A 188 -1.24 2.56 -1.30
CA CYS A 188 -0.07 2.45 -2.18
C CYS A 188 -0.28 1.42 -3.31
N PRO A 189 -0.57 0.13 -3.04
CA PRO A 189 -0.87 -0.85 -4.07
C PRO A 189 -2.21 -0.58 -4.76
N LEU A 190 -3.24 -0.15 -4.02
CA LEU A 190 -4.60 0.00 -4.53
C LEU A 190 -4.76 1.18 -5.52
N LEU A 191 -4.02 2.28 -5.35
CA LEU A 191 -4.32 3.54 -6.08
C LEU A 191 -3.16 4.05 -6.93
N THR A 192 -1.95 3.51 -6.78
CA THR A 192 -0.82 3.97 -7.60
C THR A 192 -0.97 3.48 -9.02
N LEU A 193 -1.29 2.19 -9.20
CA LEU A 193 -1.44 1.54 -10.50
C LEU A 193 -2.71 0.69 -10.49
N ASN A 194 -3.34 0.54 -11.65
CA ASN A 194 -4.55 -0.27 -11.77
C ASN A 194 -4.22 -1.76 -11.62
N LEU A 195 -4.50 -2.35 -10.45
CA LEU A 195 -4.26 -3.78 -10.20
C LEU A 195 -5.10 -4.72 -11.07
N ALA A 196 -6.13 -4.21 -11.76
CA ALA A 196 -6.96 -4.96 -12.70
C ALA A 196 -6.47 -4.85 -14.15
N ASP A 197 -5.51 -3.98 -14.47
CA ASP A 197 -4.95 -3.86 -15.82
C ASP A 197 -4.15 -5.13 -16.17
N ARG A 198 -4.64 -5.90 -17.16
CA ARG A 198 -4.03 -7.17 -17.61
C ARG A 198 -2.87 -6.99 -18.59
N ASN A 199 -2.77 -5.84 -19.24
CA ASN A 199 -1.61 -5.54 -20.10
C ASN A 199 -0.36 -5.32 -19.24
N ARG A 200 -0.55 -4.77 -18.04
CA ARG A 200 0.51 -4.49 -17.09
C ARG A 200 0.74 -5.60 -16.08
N PHE A 201 -0.32 -6.11 -15.46
CA PHE A 201 -0.23 -7.07 -14.37
C PHE A 201 -0.83 -8.42 -14.76
N PRO A 202 -0.03 -9.49 -14.75
CA PRO A 202 -0.59 -10.84 -14.75
C PRO A 202 -1.55 -11.06 -13.57
N PRO A 203 -2.57 -11.94 -13.68
CA PRO A 203 -3.53 -12.22 -12.61
C PRO A 203 -2.91 -12.50 -11.24
N GLN A 204 -1.83 -13.27 -11.21
CA GLN A 204 -1.07 -13.58 -10.01
C GLN A 204 -0.47 -12.33 -9.32
N ILE A 205 -0.07 -11.32 -10.10
CA ILE A 205 0.45 -10.07 -9.56
C ILE A 205 -0.68 -9.17 -9.06
N GLY A 206 -1.82 -9.16 -9.76
CA GLY A 206 -3.03 -8.48 -9.26
C GLY A 206 -3.46 -9.03 -7.90
N LEU A 207 -3.51 -10.37 -7.77
CA LEU A 207 -3.83 -11.04 -6.50
C LEU A 207 -2.81 -10.73 -5.41
N LEU A 208 -1.50 -10.77 -5.70
CA LEU A 208 -0.47 -10.36 -4.75
C LEU A 208 -0.66 -8.90 -4.29
N GLY A 209 -0.99 -8.00 -5.22
CA GLY A 209 -1.27 -6.60 -4.91
C GLY A 209 -2.44 -6.43 -3.95
N LEU A 210 -3.54 -7.18 -4.15
CA LEU A 210 -4.68 -7.18 -3.22
C LEU A 210 -4.34 -7.79 -1.86
N ALA A 211 -3.57 -8.90 -1.85
CA ALA A 211 -3.12 -9.52 -0.60
C ALA A 211 -2.22 -8.61 0.23
N LEU A 212 -1.52 -7.66 -0.41
CA LEU A 212 -0.71 -6.63 0.26
C LEU A 212 -1.51 -5.36 0.63
N CYS A 213 -2.79 -5.28 0.25
CA CYS A 213 -3.69 -4.21 0.70
C CYS A 213 -4.30 -4.48 2.08
N VAL A 214 -4.43 -5.76 2.47
CA VAL A 214 -5.16 -6.21 3.66
C VAL A 214 -4.29 -6.30 4.91
#